data_AF-A0A7Z9Q9W5-F1
#
_entry.id   AF-A0A7Z9Q9W5-F1
#
_cell.length_a   1.000
_cell.length_b   1.000
_cell.length_c   1.000
_cell.angle_alpha   90.00
_cell.angle_beta   90.00
_cell.angle_gamma   90.00
#
_symmetry.space_group_name_H-M   'P 1'
#
loop_
_entity.id
_entity.type
_entity.pdbx_description
1 polymer ?
#
loop_
_entity_poly.entity_id
_entity_poly.type
_entity_poly.pdbx_seq_one_letter_code
_entity_poly.pdbx_strand_id
1 'polypeptide(L)'
;MINEFSAVLGNNMVFSRIFTAGVFTLFAILNLNDPDWFIWVPVYGIVAALILVTNSNARKLKLMAGCFFLVLGLFVFAEVLNDIMFIQPDDRMIGLWEHQREGLGLILAGISIVFFWHKEGGN
;
A
#
# COMPACT_ATOMS: atom_id res chain seq x y z
N MET A 1 -29.62 17.34 -10.29
CA MET A 1 -29.76 16.15 -9.41
C MET A 1 -28.88 14.97 -9.82
N ILE A 2 -29.09 14.24 -10.94
CA ILE A 2 -28.24 13.09 -11.31
C ILE A 2 -26.77 13.50 -11.59
N ASN A 3 -26.56 14.62 -12.28
CA ASN A 3 -25.22 15.14 -12.58
C ASN A 3 -24.48 15.71 -11.36
N GLU A 4 -25.19 16.21 -10.36
CA GLU A 4 -24.58 16.70 -9.11
C GLU A 4 -24.17 15.51 -8.23
N PHE A 5 -25.00 14.47 -8.19
CA PHE A 5 -24.69 13.26 -7.43
C PHE A 5 -23.49 12.50 -8.02
N SER A 6 -23.38 12.41 -9.34
CA SER A 6 -22.21 11.81 -10.00
C SER A 6 -20.94 12.65 -9.81
N ALA A 7 -21.04 13.98 -9.83
CA ALA A 7 -19.93 14.89 -9.55
C ALA A 7 -19.44 14.77 -8.09
N VAL A 8 -20.36 14.68 -7.12
CA VAL A 8 -20.03 14.48 -5.71
C VAL A 8 -19.37 13.11 -5.48
N LEU A 9 -19.90 12.05 -6.09
CA LEU A 9 -19.29 10.71 -6.02
C LEU A 9 -17.91 10.65 -6.66
N GLY A 10 -17.72 11.33 -7.80
CA GLY A 10 -16.43 11.45 -8.47
C GLY A 10 -15.40 12.19 -7.60
N ASN A 11 -15.77 13.32 -7.01
CA ASN A 11 -14.90 14.09 -6.11
C ASN A 11 -14.49 13.29 -4.87
N ASN A 12 -15.41 12.53 -4.28
CA ASN A 12 -15.11 11.67 -3.14
C ASN A 12 -14.08 10.58 -3.50
N MET A 13 -14.20 9.97 -4.70
CA MET A 13 -13.26 8.94 -5.14
C MET A 13 -11.86 9.51 -5.43
N VAL A 14 -11.78 10.68 -6.04
CA VAL A 14 -10.50 11.38 -6.27
C VAL A 14 -9.84 11.74 -4.94
N PHE A 15 -10.60 12.31 -4.01
CA PHE A 15 -10.10 12.61 -2.66
C PHE A 15 -9.57 11.37 -1.95
N SER A 16 -10.32 10.26 -1.94
CA SER A 16 -9.88 9.01 -1.31
C SER A 16 -8.56 8.51 -1.89
N ARG A 17 -8.36 8.57 -3.20
CA ARG A 17 -7.09 8.15 -3.83
C ARG A 17 -5.92 9.03 -3.39
N ILE A 18 -6.09 10.34 -3.45
CA ILE A 18 -5.06 11.31 -3.05
C ILE A 18 -4.71 11.11 -1.58
N PHE A 19 -5.73 10.96 -0.73
CA PHE A 19 -5.55 10.69 0.69
C PHE A 19 -4.75 9.40 0.92
N THR A 20 -5.19 8.26 0.36
CA THR A 20 -4.50 6.98 0.56
C THR A 20 -3.09 7.00 -0.03
N ALA A 21 -2.87 7.59 -1.21
CA ALA A 21 -1.53 7.76 -1.77
C ALA A 21 -0.65 8.65 -0.88
N GLY A 22 -1.22 9.68 -0.26
CA GLY A 22 -0.56 10.53 0.73
C GLY A 22 -0.11 9.75 1.97
N VAL A 23 -0.96 8.84 2.47
CA VAL A 23 -0.60 7.95 3.60
C VAL A 23 0.60 7.07 3.25
N PHE A 24 0.63 6.42 2.07
CA PHE A 24 1.78 5.62 1.67
C PHE A 24 3.03 6.46 1.37
N THR A 25 2.86 7.67 0.87
CA THR A 25 3.97 8.62 0.73
C THR A 25 4.55 8.98 2.09
N LEU A 26 3.70 9.16 3.11
CA LEU A 26 4.14 9.39 4.48
C LEU A 26 4.91 8.19 5.03
N PHE A 27 4.45 6.95 4.77
CA PHE A 27 5.20 5.75 5.16
C PHE A 27 6.59 5.72 4.53
N ALA A 28 6.69 6.00 3.22
CA ALA A 28 7.98 6.14 2.55
C ALA A 28 8.89 7.17 3.24
N ILE A 29 8.36 8.34 3.60
CA ILE A 29 9.14 9.39 4.28
C ILE A 29 9.60 8.92 5.66
N LEU A 30 8.75 8.24 6.43
CA LEU A 30 9.10 7.77 7.77
C LEU A 30 10.20 6.69 7.71
N ASN A 31 10.18 5.83 6.70
CA ASN A 31 11.19 4.80 6.50
C ASN A 31 12.52 5.30 5.92
N LEU A 32 12.68 6.60 5.61
CA LEU A 32 13.96 7.15 5.10
C LEU A 32 15.12 7.04 6.10
N ASN A 33 14.81 6.98 7.39
CA ASN A 33 15.81 6.92 8.44
C ASN A 33 16.21 5.47 8.78
N ASP A 34 15.55 4.47 8.20
CA ASP A 34 15.78 3.06 8.49
C ASP A 34 16.94 2.52 7.63
N PRO A 35 17.69 1.51 8.12
CA PRO A 35 18.85 0.96 7.40
C PRO A 35 18.50 0.35 6.04
N ASP A 36 17.24 -0.02 5.81
CA ASP A 36 16.72 -0.61 4.58
C ASP A 36 15.71 0.30 3.85
N TRP A 37 15.80 1.62 4.05
CA TRP A 37 14.99 2.63 3.37
C TRP A 37 14.92 2.43 1.84
N PHE A 38 16.01 1.92 1.24
CA PHE A 38 16.11 1.69 -0.21
C PHE A 38 15.17 0.60 -0.72
N ILE A 39 14.59 -0.22 0.16
CA ILE A 39 13.54 -1.20 -0.15
C ILE A 39 12.16 -0.56 0.04
N TRP A 40 11.92 0.00 1.23
CA TRP A 40 10.59 0.49 1.63
C TRP A 40 10.15 1.73 0.87
N VAL A 41 11.06 2.66 0.61
CA VAL A 41 10.73 3.90 -0.12
C VAL A 41 10.23 3.61 -1.54
N PRO A 42 10.93 2.80 -2.38
CA PRO A 42 10.39 2.40 -3.67
C PRO A 42 9.09 1.60 -3.58
N VAL A 43 8.96 0.69 -2.60
CA VAL A 43 7.75 -0.12 -2.42
C VAL A 43 6.54 0.78 -2.19
N TYR A 44 6.59 1.67 -1.20
CA TYR A 44 5.49 2.56 -0.91
C TYR A 44 5.25 3.60 -2.01
N GLY A 45 6.30 4.05 -2.71
CA GLY A 45 6.18 4.90 -3.89
C GLY A 45 5.40 4.23 -5.03
N ILE A 46 5.69 2.96 -5.33
CA ILE A 46 4.97 2.17 -6.33
C ILE A 46 3.50 1.98 -5.92
N VAL A 47 3.25 1.68 -4.65
CA VAL A 47 1.88 1.54 -4.11
C VAL A 47 1.09 2.83 -4.29
N ALA A 48 1.67 3.98 -3.92
CA ALA A 48 1.05 5.29 -4.11
C ALA A 48 0.76 5.57 -5.60
N ALA A 49 1.70 5.27 -6.49
CA ALA A 49 1.50 5.43 -7.93
C ALA A 49 0.36 4.53 -8.45
N LEU A 50 0.31 3.26 -8.05
CA LEU A 50 -0.76 2.33 -8.44
C LEU A 50 -2.15 2.77 -7.97
N ILE A 51 -2.25 3.40 -6.80
CA ILE A 51 -3.50 3.98 -6.29
C ILE A 51 -3.96 5.16 -7.14
N LEU A 52 -3.02 6.00 -7.60
CA LEU A 52 -3.31 7.20 -8.40
C LEU A 52 -3.62 6.89 -9.86
N VAL A 53 -3.02 5.84 -10.44
CA VAL A 53 -3.32 5.41 -11.82
C VAL A 53 -4.80 5.00 -11.92
N THR A 54 -5.58 5.58 -12.84
CA THR A 54 -7.00 5.23 -13.07
C THR A 54 -7.24 4.45 -14.37
N ASN A 55 -6.16 4.02 -15.03
CA ASN A 55 -6.22 3.37 -16.33
C ASN A 55 -6.83 1.96 -16.23
N SER A 56 -7.88 1.69 -17.03
CA SER A 56 -8.55 0.39 -17.09
C SER A 56 -7.62 -0.75 -17.54
N ASN A 57 -6.61 -0.47 -18.37
CA ASN A 57 -5.61 -1.45 -18.78
C ASN A 57 -4.71 -1.89 -17.61
N ALA A 58 -4.53 -1.02 -16.62
CA ALA A 58 -3.77 -1.34 -15.40
C ALA A 58 -4.57 -2.16 -14.38
N ARG A 59 -5.87 -2.43 -14.64
CA ARG A 59 -6.76 -3.13 -13.70
C ARG A 59 -6.25 -4.54 -13.38
N LYS A 60 -5.82 -5.32 -14.38
CA LYS A 60 -5.24 -6.66 -14.12
C LYS A 60 -3.95 -6.56 -13.30
N LEU A 61 -3.09 -5.60 -13.62
CA LEU A 61 -1.85 -5.34 -12.89
C LEU A 61 -2.12 -4.99 -11.42
N LYS A 62 -3.11 -4.14 -11.14
CA LYS A 62 -3.49 -3.79 -9.77
C LYS A 62 -3.97 -4.99 -8.97
N LEU A 63 -4.81 -5.85 -9.55
CA LEU A 63 -5.25 -7.06 -8.86
C LEU A 63 -4.06 -7.96 -8.52
N MET A 64 -3.18 -8.22 -9.49
CA MET A 64 -1.98 -9.02 -9.26
C MET A 64 -1.06 -8.39 -8.21
N ALA A 65 -0.79 -7.09 -8.31
CA ALA A 65 0.05 -6.36 -7.36
C ALA A 65 -0.56 -6.34 -5.95
N GLY A 66 -1.87 -6.12 -5.84
CA GLY A 66 -2.59 -6.13 -4.56
C GLY A 66 -2.54 -7.50 -3.88
N CYS A 67 -2.77 -8.58 -4.63
CA CYS A 67 -2.62 -9.94 -4.12
C CYS A 67 -1.16 -10.26 -3.76
N PHE A 68 -0.19 -9.82 -4.58
CA PHE A 68 1.23 -10.01 -4.31
C PHE A 68 1.65 -9.35 -2.99
N PHE A 69 1.31 -8.07 -2.80
CA PHE A 69 1.63 -7.34 -1.57
C PHE A 69 0.91 -7.91 -0.34
N LEU A 70 -0.32 -8.41 -0.49
CA LEU A 70 -1.03 -9.12 0.59
C LEU A 70 -0.28 -10.37 1.04
N VAL A 71 0.07 -11.25 0.09
CA VAL A 71 0.77 -12.51 0.41
C VAL A 71 2.16 -12.23 0.98
N LEU A 72 2.90 -11.33 0.34
CA LEU A 72 4.23 -10.93 0.81
C LEU A 72 4.17 -10.33 2.21
N GLY A 73 3.21 -9.44 2.47
CA GLY A 73 3.02 -8.82 3.78
C GLY A 73 2.66 -9.84 4.87
N LEU A 74 1.83 -10.85 4.56
CA LEU A 74 1.54 -11.94 5.49
C LEU A 74 2.79 -12.77 5.82
N PHE A 75 3.64 -13.03 4.83
CA PHE A 75 4.89 -13.79 5.05
C PHE A 75 5.92 -13.00 5.86
N VAL A 76 6.06 -11.70 5.59
CA VAL A 76 6.92 -10.80 6.38
C VAL A 76 6.41 -10.68 7.82
N PHE A 77 5.09 -10.49 8.00
CA PHE A 77 4.47 -10.39 9.31
C PHE A 77 4.62 -11.66 10.17
N ALA A 78 4.53 -12.84 9.53
CA ALA A 78 4.61 -14.14 10.21
C ALA A 78 6.04 -14.65 10.38
N GLU A 79 7.06 -13.81 10.18
CA GLU A 79 8.49 -14.16 10.30
C GLU A 79 8.98 -15.23 9.31
N VAL A 80 8.19 -15.59 8.29
CA VAL A 80 8.54 -16.64 7.32
C VAL A 80 9.76 -16.27 6.48
N LEU A 81 9.99 -14.97 6.27
CA LEU A 81 11.08 -14.43 5.47
C LEU A 81 12.23 -13.85 6.32
N ASN A 82 12.20 -14.06 7.64
CA ASN A 82 13.13 -13.41 8.56
C ASN A 82 14.61 -13.65 8.22
N ASP A 83 14.96 -14.87 7.80
CA ASP A 83 16.34 -15.25 7.43
C ASP A 83 16.88 -14.54 6.18
N ILE A 84 16.00 -13.91 5.38
CA ILE A 84 16.35 -13.24 4.11
C ILE A 84 16.39 -11.71 4.28
N MET A 85 15.72 -11.18 5.30
CA MET A 85 15.69 -9.73 5.55
C MET A 85 17.00 -9.27 6.20
N PHE A 86 17.34 -7.99 5.98
CA PHE A 86 18.54 -7.42 6.56
C PHE A 86 18.41 -7.39 8.09
N ILE A 87 19.48 -7.76 8.78
CA ILE A 87 19.54 -7.69 10.24
C ILE A 87 19.44 -6.22 10.63
N GLN A 88 18.32 -5.86 11.26
CA GLN A 88 18.12 -4.57 11.87
C GLN A 88 18.22 -4.70 13.39
N PRO A 89 18.73 -3.68 14.11
CA PRO A 89 18.56 -3.63 15.55
C PRO A 89 17.06 -3.62 15.87
N ASP A 90 16.61 -4.65 16.59
CA ASP A 90 15.19 -4.90 16.87
C ASP A 90 14.61 -3.82 17.80
N ASP A 91 14.15 -2.71 17.20
CA ASP A 91 13.46 -1.65 17.91
C ASP A 91 11.97 -1.94 17.90
N ARG A 92 11.46 -2.47 19.02
CA ARG A 92 10.02 -2.63 19.21
C ARG A 92 9.37 -1.25 19.35
N MET A 93 8.44 -0.93 18.45
CA MET A 93 7.54 0.21 18.62
C MET A 93 6.15 -0.30 18.97
N ILE A 94 5.63 0.12 20.14
CA ILE A 94 4.27 -0.22 20.60
C ILE A 94 4.05 -1.75 20.68
N GLY A 95 5.11 -2.50 21.00
CA GLY A 95 5.05 -3.95 21.16
C GLY A 95 5.08 -4.76 19.87
N LEU A 96 5.13 -4.11 18.69
CA LEU A 96 5.39 -4.76 17.41
C LEU A 96 6.89 -4.74 17.10
N TRP A 97 7.38 -5.84 16.57
CA TRP A 97 8.71 -5.91 15.97
C TRP A 97 8.74 -5.17 14.62
N GLU A 98 9.93 -4.79 14.18
CA GLU A 98 10.09 -4.03 12.92
C GLU A 98 9.49 -4.77 11.72
N HIS A 99 9.85 -6.04 11.55
CA HIS A 99 9.30 -6.88 10.48
C HIS A 99 7.76 -7.01 10.54
N GLN A 100 7.16 -6.96 11.73
CA GLN A 100 5.69 -6.97 11.84
C GLN A 100 5.09 -5.65 11.36
N ARG A 101 5.73 -4.51 11.64
CA ARG A 101 5.28 -3.21 11.12
C ARG A 101 5.40 -3.14 9.61
N GLU A 102 6.53 -3.57 9.08
CA GLU A 102 6.78 -3.69 7.64
C GLU A 102 5.74 -4.60 6.96
N GLY A 103 5.49 -5.78 7.53
CA GLY A 103 4.46 -6.71 7.08
C GLY A 103 3.06 -6.10 7.10
N LEU A 104 2.69 -5.36 8.15
CA LEU A 104 1.42 -4.64 8.22
C LEU A 104 1.31 -3.55 7.14
N GLY A 105 2.40 -2.83 6.86
CA GLY A 105 2.46 -1.84 5.78
C GLY A 105 2.17 -2.45 4.41
N LEU A 106 2.74 -3.63 4.13
CA LEU A 106 2.49 -4.39 2.91
C LEU A 106 1.07 -4.96 2.83
N ILE A 107 0.53 -5.47 3.94
CA ILE A 107 -0.86 -5.93 4.00
C ILE A 107 -1.81 -4.76 3.69
N LEU A 108 -1.59 -3.60 4.31
CA LEU A 108 -2.40 -2.41 4.08
C LEU A 108 -2.29 -1.93 2.63
N ALA A 109 -1.09 -1.98 2.04
CA ALA A 109 -0.86 -1.69 0.62
C ALA A 109 -1.69 -2.60 -0.29
N GLY A 110 -1.64 -3.91 -0.04
CA GLY A 110 -2.40 -4.89 -0.81
C GLY A 110 -3.91 -4.68 -0.71
N ILE A 111 -4.45 -4.49 0.50
CA ILE A 111 -5.87 -4.18 0.73
C ILE A 111 -6.27 -2.90 -0.03
N SER A 112 -5.46 -1.85 0.07
CA SER A 112 -5.74 -0.56 -0.55
C SER A 112 -5.80 -0.67 -2.07
N ILE A 113 -4.84 -1.35 -2.69
CA ILE A 113 -4.81 -1.56 -4.14
C ILE A 113 -6.04 -2.38 -4.59
N VAL A 114 -6.38 -3.46 -3.89
CA VAL A 114 -7.56 -4.29 -4.22
C VAL A 114 -8.85 -3.48 -4.06
N PHE A 115 -8.96 -2.64 -3.04
CA PHE A 115 -10.12 -1.77 -2.84
C PHE A 115 -10.32 -0.81 -4.03
N PHE A 116 -9.27 -0.12 -4.46
CA PHE A 116 -9.36 0.79 -5.61
C PHE A 116 -9.57 0.06 -6.93
N TRP A 117 -8.98 -1.13 -7.10
CA TRP A 117 -9.29 -2.02 -8.23
C TRP A 117 -10.78 -2.39 -8.28
N HIS A 118 -11.37 -2.75 -7.14
CA HIS A 118 -12.78 -3.12 -7.05
C HIS A 118 -13.68 -1.92 -7.38
N LYS A 119 -13.37 -0.73 -6.82
CA LYS A 119 -14.11 0.51 -7.09
C LYS A 119 -14.04 0.97 -8.55
N GLU A 120 -12.93 0.70 -9.25
CA GLU A 120 -12.81 0.92 -10.70
C GLU A 120 -13.62 -0.07 -11.54
N GLY A 121 -13.93 -1.23 -10.96
CA GLY A 121 -14.57 -2.34 -11.66
C GLY A 121 -16.06 -2.17 -11.90
N GLY A 122 -16.73 -1.25 -11.19
CA GLY A 122 -18.10 -0.84 -11.43
C GLY A 122 -19.07 -1.98 -11.73
N ASN A 123 -19.37 -2.80 -10.73
CA ASN A 123 -20.63 -3.55 -10.68
C ASN A 123 -21.52 -2.91 -9.61
#